data_AF-A0A848XWA9-F1
#
_entry.id   AF-A0A848XWA9-F1
#
_cell.length_a   1.000
_cell.length_b   1.000
_cell.length_c   1.000
_cell.angle_alpha   90.00
_cell.angle_beta   90.00
_cell.angle_gamma   90.00
#
_symmetry.space_group_name_H-M   'P 1'
#
loop_
_entity.id
_entity.type
_entity.pdbx_description
1 polymer ?
#
loop_
_entity_poly.entity_id
_entity_poly.type
_entity_poly.pdbx_seq_one_letter_code
_entity_poly.pdbx_strand_id
1 'polypeptide(L)'
;MSDSSLTLVILAAGRSRRYGRLKQLDPMGPGGAALLDYAIYDGFHGGFDRFVLVVAPGMEPEFDNHLSPARAYGVTIELVVQEDRKATPGLARERPWGTGFALLSAREAVSSDFGVCNADDFYGRAAVKDMADALTSSGSGALLVPYPLSETLSDRGGVSRGLCRTSPEGRLVEMVEGLDLTRAEDGLVRGRDPRGRLLEVGQDTPVSMNLWGFRPTVWPLLSEAFRNFTQADPGPEDEFYLSEFVHRAVQAGRLTCQVLRPAHGWLGVTFPGDRVTAAESLAQRTSKGLYPRRLWDPSQPRKGGDACS
;
A
#
# COMPACT_ATOMS: atom_id res chain seq x y z
N MET A 1 6.61 -2.52 29.31
CA MET A 1 5.95 -2.04 28.07
C MET A 1 5.97 -3.24 27.14
N SER A 2 4.83 -3.75 26.68
CA SER A 2 4.86 -4.91 25.78
C SER A 2 5.56 -4.47 24.50
N ASP A 3 6.74 -5.04 24.28
CA ASP A 3 7.63 -4.78 23.16
C ASP A 3 7.02 -5.41 21.91
N SER A 4 5.91 -4.85 21.45
CA SER A 4 5.14 -5.39 20.33
C SER A 4 5.76 -4.88 19.02
N SER A 5 6.65 -5.70 18.46
CA SER A 5 7.28 -5.44 17.16
C SER A 5 6.23 -5.27 16.05
N LEU A 6 6.36 -4.19 15.27
CA LEU A 6 5.46 -3.90 14.14
C LEU A 6 6.04 -4.37 12.81
N THR A 7 5.20 -5.02 12.00
CA THR A 7 5.55 -5.44 10.64
C THR A 7 4.88 -4.55 9.58
N LEU A 8 5.61 -4.12 8.55
CA LEU A 8 5.03 -3.54 7.34
C LEU A 8 5.01 -4.58 6.21
N VAL A 9 3.83 -4.97 5.78
CA VAL A 9 3.63 -5.85 4.63
C VAL A 9 3.57 -5.01 3.36
N ILE A 10 4.43 -5.30 2.39
CA ILE A 10 4.51 -4.56 1.13
C ILE A 10 4.08 -5.48 -0.02
N LEU A 11 3.02 -5.09 -0.72
CA LEU A 11 2.46 -5.87 -1.82
C LEU A 11 3.24 -5.60 -3.11
N ALA A 12 4.10 -6.54 -3.50
CA ALA A 12 5.03 -6.43 -4.63
C ALA A 12 4.87 -7.55 -5.68
N ALA A 13 3.78 -8.32 -5.62
CA ALA A 13 3.54 -9.47 -6.49
C ALA A 13 3.01 -9.09 -7.90
N GLY A 14 2.81 -7.80 -8.17
CA GLY A 14 2.45 -7.32 -9.51
C GLY A 14 3.54 -7.66 -10.54
N ARG A 15 3.16 -8.31 -11.64
CA ARG A 15 4.11 -8.82 -12.64
C ARG A 15 4.46 -7.80 -13.74
N SER A 16 3.93 -6.59 -13.64
CA SER A 16 4.11 -5.55 -14.65
C SER A 16 5.56 -5.09 -14.74
N ARG A 17 6.09 -5.05 -15.96
CA ARG A 17 7.43 -4.52 -16.26
C ARG A 17 7.36 -3.16 -16.96
N ARG A 18 8.31 -2.28 -16.65
CA ARG A 18 8.57 -1.02 -17.36
C ARG A 18 9.98 -1.06 -17.93
N TYR A 19 10.10 -0.89 -19.25
CA TYR A 19 11.39 -0.90 -19.94
C TYR A 19 12.25 -2.15 -19.62
N GLY A 20 11.59 -3.32 -19.51
CA GLY A 20 12.23 -4.60 -19.19
C GLY A 20 12.49 -4.87 -17.69
N ARG A 21 12.32 -3.87 -16.82
CA ARG A 21 12.51 -3.97 -15.35
C ARG A 21 11.18 -4.11 -14.62
N LEU A 22 11.20 -4.68 -13.43
CA LEU A 22 10.03 -4.70 -12.56
C LEU A 22 9.59 -3.27 -12.21
N LYS A 23 8.30 -2.97 -12.33
CA LYS A 23 7.76 -1.63 -12.05
C LYS A 23 8.12 -1.15 -10.63
N GLN A 24 8.12 -2.06 -9.67
CA GLN A 24 8.41 -1.84 -8.26
C GLN A 24 9.87 -1.46 -8.00
N LEU A 25 10.77 -1.78 -8.93
CA LEU A 25 12.21 -1.54 -8.85
C LEU A 25 12.67 -0.44 -9.83
N ASP A 26 11.75 0.29 -10.47
CA ASP A 26 12.09 1.40 -11.37
C ASP A 26 12.68 2.57 -10.55
N PRO A 27 13.95 2.95 -10.78
CA PRO A 27 14.60 4.02 -10.02
C PRO A 27 13.99 5.38 -10.37
N MET A 28 13.40 6.04 -9.38
CA MET A 28 12.73 7.34 -9.54
C MET A 28 13.37 8.44 -8.70
N GLY A 29 13.92 8.10 -7.54
CA GLY A 29 14.55 9.04 -6.64
C GLY A 29 16.06 9.22 -6.88
N PRO A 30 16.65 10.26 -6.27
CA PRO A 30 18.10 10.39 -6.19
C PRO A 30 18.78 9.11 -5.64
N GLY A 31 20.00 8.86 -6.09
CA GLY A 31 20.75 7.66 -5.67
C GLY A 31 20.25 6.35 -6.28
N GLY A 32 19.26 6.39 -7.18
CA GLY A 32 18.69 5.21 -7.82
C GLY A 32 17.59 4.52 -7.02
N ALA A 33 17.02 5.19 -6.01
CA ALA A 33 15.95 4.66 -5.19
C ALA A 33 14.63 4.49 -5.98
N ALA A 34 13.98 3.35 -5.83
CA ALA A 34 12.62 3.10 -6.26
C ALA A 34 11.62 3.56 -5.18
N LEU A 35 10.32 3.63 -5.51
CA LEU A 35 9.29 3.97 -4.53
C LEU A 35 9.23 2.95 -3.38
N LEU A 36 9.51 1.69 -3.68
CA LEU A 36 9.71 0.63 -2.68
C LEU A 36 10.73 1.02 -1.60
N ASP A 37 11.87 1.59 -2.00
CA ASP A 37 12.91 2.00 -1.05
C ASP A 37 12.40 3.09 -0.10
N TYR A 38 11.61 4.04 -0.60
CA TYR A 38 10.99 5.07 0.23
C TYR A 38 9.97 4.48 1.20
N ALA A 39 9.15 3.50 0.78
CA ALA A 39 8.21 2.84 1.67
C ALA A 39 8.92 2.11 2.83
N ILE A 40 10.01 1.39 2.53
CA ILE A 40 10.82 0.70 3.55
C ILE A 40 11.54 1.72 4.45
N TYR A 41 12.14 2.76 3.86
CA TYR A 41 12.87 3.79 4.61
C TYR A 41 11.93 4.56 5.55
N ASP A 42 10.77 4.99 5.06
CA ASP A 42 9.77 5.68 5.87
C ASP A 42 9.14 4.76 6.91
N GLY A 43 8.96 3.46 6.63
CA GLY A 43 8.56 2.50 7.64
C GLY A 43 9.60 2.33 8.74
N PHE A 44 10.88 2.21 8.36
CA PHE A 44 11.98 1.95 9.28
C PHE A 44 12.17 3.11 10.25
N HIS A 45 12.09 4.34 9.74
CA HIS A 45 12.11 5.56 10.54
C HIS A 45 10.75 5.94 11.16
N GLY A 46 9.66 5.35 10.68
CA GLY A 46 8.28 5.61 11.11
C GLY A 46 7.79 4.73 12.25
N GLY A 47 8.57 3.72 12.67
CA GLY A 47 8.24 2.87 13.82
C GLY A 47 7.99 1.40 13.49
N PHE A 48 8.12 0.98 12.23
CA PHE A 48 8.13 -0.44 11.87
C PHE A 48 9.53 -1.05 12.11
N ASP A 49 9.54 -2.32 12.48
CA ASP A 49 10.76 -3.05 12.85
C ASP A 49 11.11 -4.13 11.82
N ARG A 50 10.09 -4.68 11.16
CA ARG A 50 10.23 -5.74 10.16
C ARG A 50 9.39 -5.47 8.92
N PHE A 51 9.88 -5.92 7.77
CA PHE A 51 9.24 -5.75 6.47
C PHE A 51 9.02 -7.11 5.82
N VAL A 52 7.80 -7.38 5.37
CA VAL A 52 7.46 -8.59 4.64
C VAL A 52 7.01 -8.19 3.25
N LEU A 53 7.80 -8.54 2.23
CA LEU A 53 7.46 -8.25 0.85
C LEU A 53 6.82 -9.48 0.23
N VAL A 54 5.58 -9.32 -0.22
CA VAL A 54 4.88 -10.36 -0.98
C VAL A 54 5.25 -10.21 -2.45
N VAL A 55 5.96 -11.17 -3.01
CA VAL A 55 6.48 -11.15 -4.39
C VAL A 55 5.90 -12.28 -5.21
N ALA A 56 5.89 -12.15 -6.54
CA ALA A 56 5.47 -13.24 -7.42
C ALA A 56 6.61 -14.28 -7.57
N PRO A 57 6.28 -15.55 -7.84
CA PRO A 57 7.28 -16.60 -8.04
C PRO A 57 8.29 -16.24 -9.13
N GLY A 58 9.58 -16.40 -8.84
CA GLY A 58 10.70 -16.13 -9.75
C GLY A 58 11.22 -14.69 -9.71
N MET A 59 10.59 -13.77 -8.96
CA MET A 59 11.05 -12.39 -8.81
C MET A 59 11.97 -12.18 -7.60
N GLU A 60 12.09 -13.18 -6.71
CA GLU A 60 12.88 -13.15 -5.47
C GLU A 60 14.33 -12.70 -5.72
N PRO A 61 15.08 -13.24 -6.72
CA PRO A 61 16.46 -12.85 -6.93
C PRO A 61 16.63 -11.37 -7.31
N GLU A 62 15.67 -10.79 -8.05
CA GLU A 62 15.70 -9.37 -8.41
C GLU A 62 15.49 -8.49 -7.16
N PHE A 63 14.54 -8.86 -6.29
CA PHE A 63 14.28 -8.14 -5.04
C PHE A 63 15.42 -8.29 -4.02
N ASP A 64 15.96 -9.49 -3.82
CA ASP A 64 17.05 -9.70 -2.87
C ASP A 64 18.30 -8.91 -3.25
N ASN A 65 18.64 -8.86 -4.55
CA ASN A 65 19.74 -8.05 -5.03
C ASN A 65 19.48 -6.55 -4.79
N HIS A 66 18.28 -6.05 -5.14
CA HIS A 66 17.92 -4.65 -4.96
C HIS A 66 17.91 -4.20 -3.49
N LEU A 67 17.43 -5.07 -2.59
CA LEU A 67 17.25 -4.77 -1.16
C LEU A 67 18.48 -5.07 -0.30
N SER A 68 19.54 -5.66 -0.88
CA SER A 68 20.80 -5.92 -0.18
C SER A 68 21.39 -4.70 0.56
N PRO A 69 21.32 -3.45 0.05
CA PRO A 69 21.80 -2.28 0.78
C PRO A 69 20.97 -1.99 2.03
N ALA A 70 19.64 -2.11 1.97
CA ALA A 70 18.76 -1.92 3.12
C ALA A 70 19.02 -2.97 4.21
N ARG A 71 19.22 -4.24 3.81
CA ARG A 71 19.60 -5.32 4.74
C ARG A 71 20.95 -5.03 5.41
N ALA A 72 21.95 -4.59 4.64
CA ALA A 72 23.27 -4.21 5.17
C ALA A 72 23.20 -2.99 6.11
N TYR A 73 22.23 -2.10 5.90
CA TYR A 73 21.94 -0.98 6.79
C TYR A 73 21.32 -1.41 8.14
N GLY A 74 20.79 -2.63 8.23
CA GLY A 74 20.19 -3.20 9.44
C GLY A 74 18.67 -3.36 9.38
N VAL A 75 18.06 -3.21 8.21
CA VAL A 75 16.62 -3.41 8.03
C VAL A 75 16.30 -4.90 7.94
N THR A 76 15.37 -5.39 8.78
CA THR A 76 14.90 -6.78 8.73
C THR A 76 13.83 -6.94 7.65
N ILE A 77 14.18 -7.62 6.56
CA ILE A 77 13.31 -7.83 5.40
C ILE A 77 13.10 -9.34 5.18
N GLU A 78 11.89 -9.77 4.88
CA GLU A 78 11.56 -11.14 4.48
C GLU A 78 10.78 -11.12 3.18
N LEU A 79 11.09 -12.05 2.26
CA LEU A 79 10.33 -12.23 1.03
C LEU A 79 9.38 -13.41 1.22
N VAL A 80 8.10 -13.18 0.91
CA VAL A 80 7.06 -14.20 0.88
C VAL A 80 6.56 -14.34 -0.55
N VAL A 81 6.50 -15.57 -1.04
CA VAL A 81 6.09 -15.85 -2.41
C VAL A 81 4.58 -16.03 -2.49
N GLN A 82 3.92 -15.27 -3.36
CA GLN A 82 2.50 -15.45 -3.67
C GLN A 82 2.30 -16.66 -4.59
N GLU A 83 2.01 -17.81 -4.00
CA GLU A 83 1.82 -19.06 -4.74
C GLU A 83 0.36 -19.29 -5.18
N ASP A 84 -0.09 -18.54 -6.19
CA ASP A 84 -1.47 -18.60 -6.70
C ASP A 84 -1.97 -20.02 -7.02
N ARG A 85 -1.10 -20.89 -7.54
CA ARG A 85 -1.45 -22.27 -7.93
C ARG A 85 -1.71 -23.19 -6.73
N LYS A 86 -1.05 -22.96 -5.59
CA LYS A 86 -1.27 -23.76 -4.37
C LYS A 86 -2.61 -23.45 -3.73
N ALA A 87 -3.05 -22.21 -3.82
CA ALA A 87 -4.32 -21.76 -3.24
C ALA A 87 -5.54 -22.34 -3.95
N THR A 88 -5.42 -22.65 -5.25
CA THR A 88 -6.51 -23.21 -6.06
C THR A 88 -6.00 -24.29 -7.01
N PRO A 89 -5.72 -25.50 -6.51
CA PRO A 89 -5.28 -26.61 -7.35
C PRO A 89 -6.28 -26.87 -8.48
N GLY A 90 -5.82 -26.81 -9.73
CA GLY A 90 -6.64 -27.04 -10.93
C GLY A 90 -7.15 -25.79 -11.65
N LEU A 91 -7.08 -24.60 -11.03
CA LEU A 91 -7.41 -23.33 -11.67
C LEU A 91 -6.14 -22.65 -12.18
N ALA A 92 -5.77 -22.95 -13.43
CA ALA A 92 -4.70 -22.23 -14.12
C ALA A 92 -5.21 -20.85 -14.52
N ARG A 93 -4.67 -19.79 -13.91
CA ARG A 93 -4.92 -18.40 -14.29
C ARG A 93 -3.62 -17.66 -14.59
N GLU A 94 -3.69 -16.73 -15.53
CA GLU A 94 -2.58 -15.84 -15.88
C GLU A 94 -2.56 -14.60 -14.98
N ARG A 95 -3.75 -14.08 -14.63
CA ARG A 95 -3.94 -12.97 -13.68
C ARG A 95 -3.68 -13.43 -12.25
N PRO A 96 -3.00 -12.63 -11.41
CA PRO A 96 -2.91 -12.88 -9.98
C PRO A 96 -4.29 -12.88 -9.31
N TRP A 97 -4.42 -13.51 -8.15
CA TRP A 97 -5.67 -13.51 -7.37
C TRP A 97 -6.05 -12.14 -6.75
N GLY A 98 -5.23 -11.09 -6.92
CA GLY A 98 -5.50 -9.76 -6.41
C GLY A 98 -4.87 -9.45 -5.04
N THR A 99 -5.00 -8.21 -4.59
CA THR A 99 -4.30 -7.67 -3.41
C THR A 99 -4.71 -8.31 -2.08
N GLY A 100 -5.95 -8.78 -1.97
CA GLY A 100 -6.42 -9.51 -0.78
C GLY A 100 -5.72 -10.86 -0.63
N PHE A 101 -5.48 -11.57 -1.74
CA PHE A 101 -4.75 -12.84 -1.71
C PHE A 101 -3.24 -12.65 -1.55
N ALA A 102 -2.69 -11.58 -2.13
CA ALA A 102 -1.32 -11.16 -1.87
C ALA A 102 -1.11 -10.96 -0.36
N LEU A 103 -1.99 -10.23 0.32
CA LEU A 103 -1.92 -10.07 1.77
C LEU A 103 -2.07 -11.41 2.51
N LEU A 104 -3.01 -12.26 2.10
CA LEU A 104 -3.23 -13.57 2.72
C LEU A 104 -1.99 -14.47 2.64
N SER A 105 -1.18 -14.34 1.59
CA SER A 105 0.07 -15.09 1.44
C SER A 105 1.08 -14.79 2.56
N ALA A 106 1.05 -13.59 3.14
CA ALA A 106 1.91 -13.19 4.25
C ALA A 106 1.47 -13.71 5.63
N ARG A 107 0.31 -14.38 5.73
CA ARG A 107 -0.31 -14.75 7.02
C ARG A 107 0.63 -15.50 7.97
N GLU A 108 1.40 -16.46 7.45
CA GLU A 108 2.31 -17.28 8.27
C GLU A 108 3.55 -16.50 8.75
N ALA A 109 3.93 -15.46 8.01
CA ALA A 109 5.07 -14.61 8.33
C ALA A 109 4.71 -13.46 9.28
N VAL A 110 3.42 -13.21 9.57
CA VAL A 110 2.97 -12.01 10.30
C VAL A 110 2.07 -12.37 11.48
N SER A 111 2.64 -12.33 12.68
CA SER A 111 1.99 -12.71 13.94
C SER A 111 1.64 -11.53 14.86
N SER A 112 2.12 -10.32 14.57
CA SER A 112 1.85 -9.09 15.32
C SER A 112 1.00 -8.10 14.52
N ASP A 113 0.61 -6.99 15.14
CA ASP A 113 -0.04 -5.88 14.46
C ASP A 113 0.83 -5.35 13.31
N PHE A 114 0.19 -5.03 12.18
CA PHE A 114 0.91 -4.80 10.95
C PHE A 114 0.28 -3.75 10.04
N GLY A 115 1.13 -3.04 9.31
CA GLY A 115 0.74 -2.17 8.20
C GLY A 115 0.74 -2.93 6.88
N VAL A 116 0.00 -2.42 5.89
CA VAL A 116 -0.02 -2.93 4.51
C VAL A 116 0.07 -1.75 3.55
N CYS A 117 0.92 -1.84 2.54
CA CYS A 117 1.00 -0.84 1.48
C CYS A 117 1.38 -1.44 0.12
N ASN A 118 1.20 -0.68 -0.96
CA ASN A 118 1.70 -1.05 -2.28
C ASN A 118 3.22 -0.84 -2.37
N ALA A 119 3.88 -1.58 -3.27
CA ALA A 119 5.32 -1.44 -3.53
C ALA A 119 5.69 -0.30 -4.50
N ASP A 120 4.71 0.22 -5.24
CA ASP A 120 4.90 1.17 -6.34
C ASP A 120 4.20 2.53 -6.11
N ASP A 121 3.86 2.80 -4.85
CA ASP A 121 3.32 4.08 -4.38
C ASP A 121 4.24 4.68 -3.31
N PHE A 122 4.32 6.02 -3.30
CA PHE A 122 4.93 6.81 -2.25
C PHE A 122 3.85 7.34 -1.33
N TYR A 123 3.96 7.04 -0.04
CA TYR A 123 3.02 7.50 0.98
C TYR A 123 3.57 8.66 1.83
N GLY A 124 4.90 8.71 1.98
CA GLY A 124 5.58 9.71 2.80
C GLY A 124 5.60 9.36 4.30
N ARG A 125 6.67 9.83 4.97
CA ARG A 125 6.99 9.44 6.35
C ARG A 125 5.89 9.69 7.36
N ALA A 126 5.20 10.82 7.27
CA ALA A 126 4.14 11.18 8.22
C ALA A 126 3.00 10.17 8.19
N ALA A 127 2.53 9.80 6.99
CA ALA A 127 1.46 8.82 6.81
C ALA A 127 1.81 7.44 7.40
N VAL A 128 3.04 6.99 7.14
CA VAL A 128 3.54 5.70 7.63
C VAL A 128 3.73 5.73 9.15
N LYS A 129 4.20 6.84 9.70
CA LYS A 129 4.34 7.03 11.14
C LYS A 129 2.97 7.08 11.83
N ASP A 130 2.01 7.83 11.30
CA ASP A 130 0.65 7.92 11.84
C ASP A 130 -0.01 6.53 11.89
N MET A 131 0.24 5.68 10.89
CA MET A 131 -0.17 4.27 10.90
C MET A 131 0.48 3.49 12.05
N ALA A 132 1.80 3.58 12.21
CA ALA A 132 2.53 2.89 13.26
C ALA A 132 2.07 3.32 14.67
N ASP A 133 1.94 4.64 14.89
CA ASP A 133 1.43 5.21 16.14
C ASP A 133 0.01 4.69 16.43
N ALA A 134 -0.86 4.64 15.44
CA ALA A 134 -2.22 4.13 15.60
C ALA A 134 -2.27 2.61 15.86
N LEU A 135 -1.37 1.82 15.28
CA LEU A 135 -1.25 0.39 15.55
C LEU A 135 -0.74 0.09 16.96
N THR A 136 0.19 0.90 17.48
CA THR A 136 0.70 0.75 18.87
C THR A 136 -0.29 1.24 19.94
N SER A 137 -1.26 2.08 19.56
CA SER A 137 -2.32 2.51 20.46
C SER A 137 -3.34 1.40 20.75
N SER A 138 -3.96 1.43 21.93
CA SER A 138 -5.03 0.49 22.27
C SER A 138 -6.22 0.69 21.33
N GLY A 139 -6.53 -0.32 20.52
CA GLY A 139 -7.63 -0.28 19.56
C GLY A 139 -7.97 -1.67 19.04
N SER A 140 -9.08 -1.76 18.32
CA SER A 140 -9.53 -2.98 17.65
C SER A 140 -9.95 -2.68 16.21
N GLY A 141 -9.91 -3.71 15.37
CA GLY A 141 -10.27 -3.60 13.95
C GLY A 141 -9.13 -3.11 13.06
N ALA A 142 -9.51 -2.64 11.88
CA ALA A 142 -8.62 -2.14 10.84
C ALA A 142 -8.42 -0.62 10.95
N LEU A 143 -7.36 -0.13 10.35
CA LEU A 143 -7.02 1.27 10.17
C LEU A 143 -6.87 1.56 8.68
N LEU A 144 -7.27 2.76 8.27
CA LEU A 144 -7.03 3.28 6.93
C LEU A 144 -6.37 4.65 7.06
N VAL A 145 -5.24 4.86 6.38
CA VAL A 145 -4.71 6.20 6.13
C VAL A 145 -5.22 6.66 4.77
N PRO A 146 -6.17 7.60 4.71
CA PRO A 146 -6.70 8.07 3.44
C PRO A 146 -5.83 9.22 2.89
N TYR A 147 -6.04 9.53 1.62
CA TYR A 147 -5.53 10.74 0.99
C TYR A 147 -6.71 11.55 0.44
N PRO A 148 -6.60 12.89 0.32
CA PRO A 148 -7.61 13.67 -0.36
C PRO A 148 -7.62 13.30 -1.85
N LEU A 149 -8.81 13.10 -2.43
CA LEU A 149 -8.98 12.74 -3.83
C LEU A 149 -8.18 13.64 -4.77
N SER A 150 -8.17 14.95 -4.50
CA SER A 150 -7.47 16.00 -5.25
C SER A 150 -5.98 15.76 -5.46
N GLU A 151 -5.30 15.10 -4.52
CA GLU A 151 -3.86 14.78 -4.58
C GLU A 151 -3.58 13.44 -5.27
N THR A 152 -4.63 12.69 -5.60
CA THR A 152 -4.52 11.36 -6.19
C THR A 152 -4.99 11.33 -7.65
N LEU A 153 -5.39 12.46 -8.22
CA LEU A 153 -5.76 12.57 -9.64
C LEU A 153 -4.51 12.63 -10.53
N SER A 154 -4.71 12.41 -11.83
CA SER A 154 -3.68 12.68 -12.86
C SER A 154 -4.22 13.67 -13.87
N ASP A 155 -3.38 14.60 -14.32
CA ASP A 155 -3.73 15.53 -15.41
C ASP A 155 -3.75 14.84 -16.79
N ARG A 156 -3.41 13.55 -16.85
CA ARG A 156 -3.25 12.79 -18.10
C ARG A 156 -4.43 11.86 -18.42
N GLY A 157 -5.40 11.74 -17.52
CA GLY A 157 -6.59 10.91 -17.72
C GLY A 157 -7.25 10.51 -16.41
N GLY A 158 -8.38 9.82 -16.52
CA GLY A 158 -9.14 9.36 -15.37
C GLY A 158 -8.41 8.29 -14.57
N VAL A 159 -8.63 8.32 -13.26
CA VAL A 159 -8.04 7.36 -12.31
C VAL A 159 -9.13 6.57 -11.60
N SER A 160 -8.79 5.38 -11.10
CA SER A 160 -9.68 4.59 -10.26
C SER A 160 -9.31 4.72 -8.78
N ARG A 161 -10.26 5.04 -7.90
CA ARG A 161 -10.02 5.27 -6.46
C ARG A 161 -11.15 4.70 -5.62
N GLY A 162 -10.81 4.09 -4.48
CA GLY A 162 -11.78 3.70 -3.46
C GLY A 162 -12.22 4.91 -2.64
N LEU A 163 -13.34 5.53 -3.02
CA LEU A 163 -13.93 6.68 -2.33
C LEU A 163 -14.47 6.24 -0.96
N CYS A 164 -13.99 6.86 0.10
CA CYS A 164 -14.35 6.50 1.47
C CYS A 164 -15.46 7.40 2.00
N ARG A 165 -16.54 6.79 2.50
CA ARG A 165 -17.57 7.47 3.28
C ARG A 165 -17.38 7.15 4.75
N THR A 166 -17.25 8.17 5.57
CA THR A 166 -17.00 8.04 7.01
C THR A 166 -18.21 8.44 7.85
N SER A 167 -18.29 7.88 9.05
CA SER A 167 -19.21 8.35 10.10
C SER A 167 -18.64 9.60 10.79
N PRO A 168 -19.44 10.34 11.58
CA PRO A 168 -18.95 11.47 12.38
C PRO A 168 -17.80 11.12 13.33
N GLU A 169 -17.71 9.87 13.77
CA GLU A 169 -16.64 9.34 14.64
C GLU A 169 -15.38 8.93 13.85
N GLY A 170 -15.35 9.17 12.54
CA GLY A 170 -14.22 8.85 11.67
C GLY A 170 -14.11 7.37 11.31
N ARG A 171 -15.18 6.58 11.44
CA ARG A 171 -15.16 5.17 11.03
C ARG A 171 -15.58 5.02 9.57
N LEU A 172 -14.97 4.08 8.86
CA LEU A 172 -15.40 3.73 7.51
C LEU A 172 -16.81 3.14 7.57
N VAL A 173 -17.73 3.74 6.83
CA VAL A 173 -19.10 3.24 6.65
C VAL A 173 -19.19 2.48 5.34
N GLU A 174 -18.64 3.06 4.28
CA GLU A 174 -18.77 2.53 2.93
C GLU A 174 -17.55 2.93 2.11
N MET A 175 -17.19 2.07 1.15
CA MET A 175 -16.17 2.37 0.16
C MET A 175 -16.75 2.10 -1.21
N VAL A 176 -16.71 3.10 -2.08
CA VAL A 176 -17.26 3.04 -3.43
C VAL A 176 -16.10 3.18 -4.41
N GLU A 177 -15.95 2.21 -5.31
CA GLU A 177 -14.97 2.33 -6.40
C GLU A 177 -15.43 3.44 -7.36
N GLY A 178 -14.67 4.51 -7.48
CA GLY A 178 -14.86 5.54 -8.49
C GLY A 178 -13.93 5.27 -9.65
N LEU A 179 -14.49 5.11 -10.84
CA LEU A 179 -13.81 4.85 -12.11
C LEU A 179 -13.74 6.12 -12.94
N ASP A 180 -12.66 6.26 -13.72
CA ASP A 180 -12.45 7.38 -14.66
C ASP A 180 -12.62 8.76 -13.98
N LEU A 181 -12.14 8.88 -12.74
CA LEU A 181 -12.23 10.12 -11.97
C LEU A 181 -11.30 11.17 -12.56
N THR A 182 -11.88 12.28 -13.01
CA THR A 182 -11.18 13.41 -13.64
C THR A 182 -11.59 14.72 -13.00
N ARG A 183 -10.67 15.68 -13.00
CA ARG A 183 -10.94 17.05 -12.57
C ARG A 183 -11.68 17.77 -13.69
N ALA A 184 -12.90 18.23 -13.42
CA ALA A 184 -13.67 19.05 -14.34
C ALA A 184 -13.29 20.53 -14.22
N GLU A 185 -13.71 21.34 -15.21
CA GLU A 185 -13.38 22.77 -15.32
C GLU A 185 -13.93 23.61 -14.15
N ASP A 186 -15.05 23.19 -13.57
CA ASP A 186 -15.65 23.81 -12.36
C ASP A 186 -14.95 23.41 -11.06
N GLY A 187 -13.88 22.61 -11.15
CA GLY A 187 -13.11 22.11 -10.02
C GLY A 187 -13.71 20.87 -9.37
N LEU A 188 -14.89 20.38 -9.75
CA LEU A 188 -15.44 19.15 -9.18
C LEU A 188 -14.74 17.92 -9.79
N VAL A 189 -14.71 16.82 -9.04
CA VAL A 189 -14.22 15.54 -9.57
C VAL A 189 -15.40 14.73 -10.07
N ARG A 190 -15.35 14.30 -11.33
CA ARG A 190 -16.41 13.50 -11.97
C ARG A 190 -15.87 12.17 -12.43
N GLY A 191 -16.71 11.14 -12.35
CA GLY A 191 -16.40 9.79 -12.80
C GLY A 191 -17.64 8.91 -12.81
N ARG A 192 -17.46 7.60 -12.65
CA ARG A 192 -18.56 6.63 -12.58
C ARG A 192 -18.35 5.58 -11.50
N ASP A 193 -19.42 5.03 -10.97
CA ASP A 193 -19.34 3.82 -10.15
C ASP A 193 -19.25 2.56 -11.05
N PRO A 194 -19.04 1.35 -10.50
CA PRO A 194 -18.98 0.12 -11.29
C PRO A 194 -20.30 -0.24 -11.97
N ARG A 195 -21.41 0.42 -11.62
CA ARG A 195 -22.73 0.27 -12.26
C ARG A 195 -22.94 1.29 -13.38
N GLY A 196 -21.93 2.12 -13.68
CA GLY A 196 -21.96 3.14 -14.73
C GLY A 196 -22.68 4.43 -14.33
N ARG A 197 -23.15 4.56 -13.08
CA ARG A 197 -23.80 5.78 -12.60
C ARG A 197 -22.77 6.88 -12.45
N LEU A 198 -23.13 8.10 -12.87
CA LEU A 198 -22.27 9.26 -12.74
C LEU A 198 -22.01 9.55 -11.26
N LEU A 199 -20.75 9.83 -10.94
CA LEU A 199 -20.30 10.29 -9.64
C LEU A 199 -19.85 11.73 -9.77
N GLU A 200 -20.27 12.55 -8.83
CA GLU A 200 -19.72 13.88 -8.58
C GLU A 200 -19.24 13.90 -7.13
N VAL A 201 -17.95 14.16 -6.96
CA VAL A 201 -17.23 13.91 -5.71
C VAL A 201 -16.44 15.16 -5.33
N GLY A 202 -16.46 15.48 -4.04
CA GLY A 202 -15.68 16.58 -3.50
C GLY A 202 -14.18 16.33 -3.67
N GLN A 203 -13.42 17.39 -3.95
CA GLN A 203 -11.97 17.31 -4.11
C GLN A 203 -11.25 16.76 -2.86
N ASP A 204 -11.77 17.05 -1.67
CA ASP A 204 -11.19 16.62 -0.40
C ASP A 204 -11.81 15.32 0.11
N THR A 205 -12.63 14.64 -0.70
CA THR A 205 -13.18 13.33 -0.33
C THR A 205 -12.02 12.36 -0.03
N PRO A 206 -12.01 11.72 1.16
CA PRO A 206 -10.97 10.76 1.50
C PRO A 206 -11.03 9.55 0.56
N VAL A 207 -9.87 9.12 0.06
CA VAL A 207 -9.74 7.93 -0.77
C VAL A 207 -8.71 6.96 -0.21
N SER A 208 -8.94 5.67 -0.43
CA SER A 208 -7.97 4.64 -0.10
C SER A 208 -6.91 4.54 -1.21
N MET A 209 -5.65 4.69 -0.81
CA MET A 209 -4.47 4.39 -1.63
C MET A 209 -3.79 3.09 -1.20
N ASN A 210 -4.58 2.19 -0.60
CA ASN A 210 -4.14 0.89 -0.10
C ASN A 210 -3.10 0.94 1.04
N LEU A 211 -3.13 1.98 1.87
CA LEU A 211 -2.34 2.08 3.11
C LEU A 211 -3.21 1.71 4.32
N TRP A 212 -3.11 0.47 4.76
CA TRP A 212 -3.96 -0.12 5.80
C TRP A 212 -3.16 -0.54 7.03
N GLY A 213 -3.84 -0.62 8.17
CA GLY A 213 -3.33 -1.22 9.39
C GLY A 213 -4.28 -2.33 9.84
N PHE A 214 -3.74 -3.46 10.25
CA PHE A 214 -4.51 -4.61 10.69
C PHE A 214 -3.91 -5.25 11.93
N ARG A 215 -4.75 -6.06 12.57
CA ARG A 215 -4.42 -6.93 13.69
C ARG A 215 -4.50 -8.38 13.21
N PRO A 216 -3.79 -9.34 13.83
CA PRO A 216 -3.85 -10.75 13.47
C PRO A 216 -5.27 -11.34 13.44
N THR A 217 -6.22 -10.74 14.15
CA THR A 217 -7.65 -11.10 14.11
C THR A 217 -8.29 -10.95 12.72
N VAL A 218 -7.65 -10.25 11.77
CA VAL A 218 -8.12 -10.16 10.38
C VAL A 218 -7.94 -11.47 9.62
N TRP A 219 -6.95 -12.29 9.98
CA TRP A 219 -6.56 -13.46 9.19
C TRP A 219 -7.68 -14.49 8.99
N PRO A 220 -8.48 -14.86 10.02
CA PRO A 220 -9.62 -15.75 9.82
C PRO A 220 -10.67 -15.14 8.89
N LEU A 221 -10.95 -13.83 9.02
CA LEU A 221 -11.91 -13.13 8.16
C LEU A 221 -11.46 -13.14 6.69
N LEU A 222 -10.19 -12.81 6.45
CA LEU A 222 -9.60 -12.76 5.12
C LEU A 222 -9.54 -14.16 4.47
N SER A 223 -9.17 -15.18 5.25
CA SER A 223 -9.12 -16.57 4.80
C SER A 223 -10.51 -17.09 4.40
N GLU A 224 -11.53 -16.81 5.22
CA GLU A 224 -12.91 -17.17 4.93
C GLU A 224 -13.43 -16.45 3.68
N ALA A 225 -13.19 -15.13 3.58
CA ALA A 225 -13.60 -14.33 2.44
C ALA A 225 -12.97 -14.81 1.12
N PHE A 226 -11.67 -15.14 1.14
CA PHE A 226 -11.00 -15.68 -0.05
C PHE A 226 -11.54 -17.06 -0.45
N ARG A 227 -11.79 -17.94 0.52
CA ARG A 227 -12.43 -19.25 0.24
C ARG A 227 -13.82 -19.08 -0.36
N ASN A 228 -14.62 -18.15 0.16
CA ASN A 228 -15.95 -17.88 -0.41
C ASN A 228 -15.85 -17.30 -1.82
N PHE A 229 -14.85 -16.43 -2.08
CA PHE A 229 -14.58 -15.88 -3.40
C PHE A 229 -14.24 -16.99 -4.41
N THR A 230 -13.35 -17.93 -4.07
CA THR A 230 -12.97 -19.02 -4.98
C THR A 230 -14.09 -20.05 -5.17
N GLN A 231 -14.91 -20.29 -4.15
CA GLN A 231 -16.10 -21.16 -4.25
C GLN A 231 -17.21 -20.58 -5.13
N ALA A 232 -17.21 -19.26 -5.35
CA ALA A 232 -18.14 -18.60 -6.26
C ALA A 232 -17.74 -18.72 -7.74
N ASP A 233 -16.69 -19.50 -8.04
CA ASP A 233 -16.15 -19.76 -9.38
C ASP A 233 -15.82 -18.47 -10.16
N PRO A 234 -14.88 -17.65 -9.65
CA PRO A 234 -14.55 -16.37 -10.23
C PRO A 234 -13.90 -16.56 -11.62
N GLY A 235 -14.26 -15.68 -12.55
CA GLY A 235 -13.72 -15.69 -13.90
C GLY A 235 -12.20 -15.45 -13.94
N PRO A 236 -11.57 -15.64 -15.11
CA PRO A 236 -10.11 -15.50 -15.28
C PRO A 236 -9.60 -14.08 -15.00
N GLU A 237 -10.45 -13.07 -15.16
CA GLU A 237 -10.13 -11.65 -14.92
C GLU A 237 -10.57 -11.15 -13.54
N ASP A 238 -11.27 -11.98 -12.75
CA ASP A 238 -11.78 -11.58 -11.44
C ASP A 238 -10.66 -11.64 -10.39
N GLU A 239 -10.53 -10.56 -9.64
CA GLU A 239 -9.50 -10.37 -8.61
C GLU A 239 -10.14 -10.16 -7.23
N PHE A 240 -9.54 -10.77 -6.20
CA PHE A 240 -9.90 -10.60 -4.81
C PHE A 240 -9.18 -9.37 -4.24
N TYR A 241 -9.83 -8.22 -4.30
CA TYR A 241 -9.28 -6.95 -3.82
C TYR A 241 -9.37 -6.80 -2.30
N LEU A 242 -8.28 -6.30 -1.69
CA LEU A 242 -8.23 -6.01 -0.25
C LEU A 242 -9.27 -4.95 0.17
N SER A 243 -9.46 -3.92 -0.66
CA SER A 243 -10.46 -2.87 -0.43
C SER A 243 -11.88 -3.45 -0.37
N GLU A 244 -12.24 -4.28 -1.33
CA GLU A 244 -13.55 -4.94 -1.39
C GLU A 244 -13.77 -5.87 -0.19
N PHE A 245 -12.74 -6.62 0.23
CA PHE A 245 -12.80 -7.41 1.45
C PHE A 245 -13.12 -6.54 2.68
N VAL A 246 -12.39 -5.45 2.88
CA VAL A 246 -12.62 -4.55 4.02
C VAL A 246 -14.04 -3.96 3.95
N HIS A 247 -14.46 -3.50 2.78
CA HIS A 247 -15.80 -2.95 2.57
C HIS A 247 -16.89 -3.94 2.98
N ARG A 248 -16.85 -5.18 2.47
CA ARG A 248 -17.83 -6.22 2.80
C ARG A 248 -17.80 -6.60 4.28
N ALA A 249 -16.62 -6.71 4.88
CA ALA A 249 -16.49 -7.05 6.30
C ALA A 249 -17.05 -5.95 7.21
N VAL A 250 -16.88 -4.67 6.83
CA VAL A 250 -17.48 -3.52 7.51
C VAL A 250 -19.01 -3.53 7.36
N GLN A 251 -19.53 -3.73 6.15
CA GLN A 251 -20.98 -3.80 5.89
C GLN A 251 -21.66 -4.94 6.65
N ALA A 252 -20.97 -6.08 6.80
CA ALA A 252 -21.46 -7.22 7.57
C ALA A 252 -21.28 -7.07 9.10
N GLY A 253 -20.72 -5.96 9.59
CA GLY A 253 -20.47 -5.73 11.01
C GLY A 253 -19.39 -6.64 11.62
N ARG A 254 -18.57 -7.29 10.79
CA ARG A 254 -17.52 -8.24 11.22
C ARG A 254 -16.14 -7.60 11.37
N LEU A 255 -15.97 -6.39 10.85
CA LEU A 255 -14.75 -5.61 10.97
C LEU A 255 -15.11 -4.15 11.20
N THR A 256 -14.55 -3.52 12.22
CA THR A 256 -14.53 -2.05 12.32
C THR A 256 -13.31 -1.51 11.60
N CYS A 257 -13.43 -0.35 10.96
CA CYS A 257 -12.30 0.32 10.33
C CYS A 257 -12.29 1.79 10.74
N GLN A 258 -11.23 2.23 11.41
CA GLN A 258 -11.00 3.64 11.71
C GLN A 258 -10.28 4.29 10.53
N VAL A 259 -10.83 5.39 10.04
CA VAL A 259 -10.19 6.24 9.05
C VAL A 259 -9.39 7.31 9.79
N LEU A 260 -8.08 7.34 9.58
CA LEU A 260 -7.19 8.34 10.15
C LEU A 260 -7.34 9.69 9.43
N ARG A 261 -6.69 10.72 9.94
CA ARG A 261 -6.68 12.02 9.27
C ARG A 261 -6.04 11.86 7.87
N PRO A 262 -6.56 12.56 6.84
CA PRO A 262 -5.96 12.53 5.52
C PRO A 262 -4.48 12.88 5.57
N ALA A 263 -3.67 11.99 4.99
CA ALA A 263 -2.27 12.24 4.71
C ALA A 263 -2.12 13.04 3.42
N HIS A 264 -0.89 13.52 3.17
CA HIS A 264 -0.58 14.39 2.04
C HIS A 264 0.68 13.95 1.31
N GLY A 265 0.77 14.34 0.05
CA GLY A 265 1.94 14.17 -0.78
C GLY A 265 2.14 12.74 -1.25
N TRP A 266 1.05 11.99 -1.46
CA TRP A 266 1.08 10.70 -2.15
C TRP A 266 1.63 10.88 -3.56
N LEU A 267 2.43 9.92 -4.03
CA LEU A 267 2.85 9.85 -5.43
C LEU A 267 2.66 8.42 -5.93
N GLY A 268 1.99 8.26 -7.05
CA GLY A 268 1.95 6.99 -7.78
C GLY A 268 2.11 7.25 -9.26
N VAL A 269 2.61 6.24 -9.98
CA VAL A 269 2.79 6.35 -11.43
C VAL A 269 1.67 5.58 -12.12
N THR A 270 0.58 6.28 -12.44
CA THR A 270 -0.58 5.71 -13.15
C THR A 270 -0.31 5.67 -14.64
N PHE A 271 0.16 6.78 -15.20
CA PHE A 271 0.55 6.92 -16.61
C PHE A 271 2.07 7.04 -16.75
N PRO A 272 2.66 6.67 -17.91
CA PRO A 272 4.10 6.78 -18.13
C PRO A 272 4.67 8.18 -17.86
N GLY A 273 3.90 9.24 -18.15
CA GLY A 273 4.31 10.62 -17.93
C GLY A 273 4.28 11.09 -16.46
N ASP A 274 3.64 10.35 -15.55
CA ASP A 274 3.63 10.67 -14.11
C ASP A 274 4.99 10.39 -13.46
N ARG A 275 5.82 9.57 -14.13
CA ARG A 275 7.16 9.21 -13.67
C ARG A 275 8.07 10.43 -13.50
N VAL A 276 7.98 11.39 -14.43
CA VAL A 276 8.79 12.62 -14.39
C VAL A 276 8.41 13.44 -13.17
N THR A 277 7.10 13.66 -12.98
CA THR A 277 6.56 14.38 -11.82
C THR A 277 6.94 13.72 -10.50
N ALA A 278 6.87 12.38 -10.41
CA ALA A 278 7.29 11.63 -9.22
C ALA A 278 8.79 11.83 -8.95
N ALA A 279 9.64 11.70 -9.97
CA ALA A 279 11.09 11.88 -9.83
C ALA A 279 11.47 13.30 -9.40
N GLU A 280 10.83 14.33 -9.97
CA GLU A 280 11.04 15.73 -9.60
C GLU A 280 10.61 16.00 -8.15
N SER A 281 9.47 15.45 -7.72
CA SER A 281 9.00 15.58 -6.34
C SER A 281 9.98 14.94 -5.35
N LEU A 282 10.49 13.74 -5.63
CA LEU A 282 11.48 13.06 -4.79
C LEU A 282 12.82 13.82 -4.75
N ALA A 283 13.26 14.37 -5.89
CA ALA A 283 14.44 15.22 -5.95
C ALA A 283 14.29 16.48 -5.11
N GLN A 284 13.11 17.13 -5.16
CA GLN A 284 12.82 18.31 -4.34
C GLN A 284 12.78 17.98 -2.84
N ARG A 285 12.19 16.84 -2.45
CA ARG A 285 12.18 16.39 -1.05
C ARG A 285 13.60 16.12 -0.55
N THR A 286 14.45 15.55 -1.40
CA THR A 286 15.87 15.34 -1.11
C THR A 286 16.63 16.65 -0.96
N SER A 287 16.43 17.63 -1.86
CA SER A 287 17.11 18.93 -1.77
C SER A 287 16.68 19.76 -0.56
N LYS A 288 15.45 19.57 -0.08
CA LYS A 288 14.93 20.12 1.18
C LYS A 288 15.43 19.40 2.44
N GLY A 289 16.26 18.35 2.29
CA GLY A 289 16.80 17.58 3.42
C GLY A 289 15.81 16.61 4.08
N LEU A 290 14.64 16.36 3.49
CA LEU A 290 13.67 15.41 4.04
C LEU A 290 14.13 13.94 3.88
N TYR A 291 14.91 13.70 2.83
CA TYR A 291 15.54 12.41 2.54
C TYR A 291 17.01 12.63 2.21
N PRO A 292 17.89 11.70 2.60
CA PRO A 292 19.26 11.71 2.11
C PRO A 292 19.31 11.37 0.62
N ARG A 293 20.38 11.79 -0.06
CA ARG A 293 20.60 11.47 -1.49
C ARG A 293 20.73 9.96 -1.74
N ARG A 294 21.21 9.20 -0.75
CA ARG A 294 21.23 7.74 -0.73
C ARG A 294 20.53 7.29 0.54
N LEU A 295 19.42 6.55 0.40
CA LEU A 295 18.60 6.09 1.53
C LEU A 295 19.37 5.13 2.44
N TRP A 296 20.20 4.24 1.86
CA TRP A 296 20.89 3.18 2.58
C TRP A 296 22.39 3.44 2.72
N ASP A 297 22.78 4.67 3.08
CA ASP A 297 24.19 5.02 3.24
C ASP A 297 24.70 4.54 4.61
N PRO A 298 25.68 3.61 4.68
CA PRO A 298 26.17 3.08 5.94
C PRO A 298 26.87 4.11 6.83
N SER A 299 27.20 5.31 6.30
CA SER A 299 27.74 6.41 7.09
C SER A 299 26.68 7.20 7.87
N GLN A 300 25.38 6.97 7.60
CA GLN A 300 24.29 7.62 8.32
C GLN A 300 24.05 6.96 9.70
N PRO A 301 23.59 7.75 10.70
CA PRO A 301 23.28 7.22 12.03
C PRO A 301 22.12 6.21 11.96
N ARG A 302 22.34 5.03 12.56
CA ARG A 302 21.33 3.98 12.68
C ARG A 302 20.27 4.34 13.72
N LYS A 303 19.08 3.73 13.62
CA LYS A 303 17.96 3.89 14.57
C LYS A 303 18.48 3.65 16.01
N GLY A 304 18.45 4.69 16.86
CA GLY A 304 18.92 4.62 18.26
C GLY A 304 20.41 4.95 18.50
N GLY A 305 21.16 5.40 17.49
CA GLY A 305 22.51 5.94 17.68
C GLY A 305 22.46 7.38 18.18
N ASP A 306 22.82 7.60 19.44
CA ASP A 306 23.00 8.94 20.01
C ASP A 306 23.87 9.80 19.11
N ALA A 307 23.34 10.97 18.74
CA ALA A 307 24.16 12.08 18.27
C ALA A 307 24.95 12.62 19.48
N CYS A 308 26.05 11.95 19.79
CA CYS A 308 27.05 12.46 20.73
C CYS A 308 28.32 12.78 19.93
N SER A 309 28.39 14.03 19.47
CA SER A 309 29.60 14.76 19.04
C SER A 309 29.30 16.24 19.09
#